data_AF-A0A8S8YL37-F1
#
_entry.id   AF-A0A8S8YL37-F1
#
_cell.length_a   1.000
_cell.length_b   1.000
_cell.length_c   1.000
_cell.angle_alpha   90.00
_cell.angle_beta   90.00
_cell.angle_gamma   90.00
#
_symmetry.space_group_name_H-M   'P 1'
#
loop_
_entity.id
_entity.type
_entity.pdbx_description
1 polymer ?
#
loop_
_entity_poly.entity_id
_entity_poly.type
_entity_poly.pdbx_seq_one_letter_code
_entity_poly.pdbx_strand_id
1 'polypeptide(L)'
;MGIPVQATLFDGVITGSTTLAAEAVVQGVPTLLISKAERGFLTYLSDQSHFFHWKEDDVFDGRFGKMANAWMESMRSARLNGRTPVVDDTKMRLIELFGKPIA
;
A
#
# COMPACT_ATOMS: atom_id res chain seq x y z
N MET A 1 2.42 16.24 -6.73
CA MET A 1 3.79 15.95 -6.25
C MET A 1 3.72 14.56 -5.64
N GLY A 2 4.50 13.62 -6.16
CA GLY A 2 4.58 12.20 -5.77
C GLY A 2 4.20 11.23 -6.92
N ILE A 3 5.07 10.32 -7.44
CA ILE A 3 6.38 9.84 -6.97
C ILE A 3 7.25 9.22 -8.09
N PRO A 4 8.58 9.12 -7.88
CA PRO A 4 9.14 7.80 -7.56
C PRO A 4 10.07 7.81 -6.33
N VAL A 5 9.54 7.59 -5.12
CA VAL A 5 10.26 6.74 -4.16
C VAL A 5 10.44 5.41 -4.85
N GLN A 6 11.68 4.93 -4.94
CA GLN A 6 11.99 3.59 -5.38
C GLN A 6 11.58 2.60 -4.28
N ALA A 7 10.28 2.49 -4.01
CA ALA A 7 9.73 1.59 -2.98
C ALA A 7 10.14 0.15 -3.28
N THR A 8 10.39 -0.15 -4.56
CA THR A 8 10.94 -1.42 -5.03
C THR A 8 12.31 -1.78 -4.43
N LEU A 9 13.05 -0.83 -3.86
CA LEU A 9 14.28 -1.12 -3.11
C LEU A 9 14.02 -1.79 -1.75
N PHE A 10 12.78 -1.75 -1.26
CA PHE A 10 12.40 -2.25 0.06
C PHE A 10 11.47 -3.46 -0.06
N ASP A 11 11.61 -4.43 0.85
CA ASP A 11 10.77 -5.63 0.86
C ASP A 11 9.30 -5.33 1.23
N GLY A 12 9.05 -4.23 1.95
CA GLY A 12 7.71 -3.72 2.26
C GLY A 12 7.76 -2.31 2.84
N VAL A 13 6.58 -1.69 2.99
CA VAL A 13 6.40 -0.33 3.52
C VAL A 13 5.42 -0.35 4.68
N ILE A 14 5.79 0.32 5.79
CA ILE A 14 4.86 0.68 6.87
C ILE A 14 4.79 2.20 6.93
N THR A 15 3.59 2.77 6.90
CA THR A 15 3.44 4.24 6.92
C THR A 15 2.08 4.68 7.47
N GLY A 16 1.99 5.92 7.95
CA GLY A 16 0.72 6.62 8.19
C GLY A 16 0.33 7.60 7.07
N SER A 17 1.18 7.75 6.04
CA SER A 17 0.92 8.61 4.88
C SER A 17 0.16 7.85 3.80
N THR A 18 -1.01 8.36 3.44
CA THR A 18 -1.82 7.81 2.33
C THR A 18 -1.10 7.95 0.99
N THR A 19 -0.42 9.06 0.76
CA THR A 19 0.37 9.28 -0.46
C THR A 19 1.47 8.22 -0.61
N LEU A 20 2.29 8.03 0.43
CA LEU A 20 3.37 7.03 0.39
C LEU A 20 2.84 5.60 0.26
N ALA A 21 1.70 5.30 0.89
CA ALA A 21 1.06 4.01 0.75
C ALA A 21 0.59 3.76 -0.68
N ALA A 22 -0.03 4.75 -1.32
CA ALA A 22 -0.48 4.65 -2.71
C ALA A 22 0.69 4.35 -3.65
N GLU A 23 1.78 5.06 -3.44
CA GLU A 23 2.98 5.02 -4.24
C GLU A 23 3.71 3.68 -4.16
N ALA A 24 3.76 3.09 -2.96
CA ALA A 24 4.30 1.76 -2.73
C ALA A 24 3.40 0.66 -3.29
N VAL A 25 2.08 0.78 -3.11
CA VAL A 25 1.10 -0.17 -3.66
C VAL A 25 1.17 -0.20 -5.18
N VAL A 26 1.21 0.95 -5.86
CA VAL A 26 1.34 1.03 -7.33
C VAL A 26 2.58 0.28 -7.83
N GLN A 27 3.68 0.34 -7.08
CA GLN A 27 4.92 -0.36 -7.40
C GLN A 27 4.92 -1.86 -7.04
N GLY A 28 3.80 -2.39 -6.55
CA GLY A 28 3.66 -3.79 -6.16
C GLY A 28 4.34 -4.13 -4.84
N VAL A 29 4.65 -3.13 -4.01
CA VAL A 29 5.38 -3.32 -2.76
C VAL A 29 4.37 -3.56 -1.63
N PRO A 30 4.49 -4.67 -0.87
CA PRO A 30 3.61 -4.96 0.25
C PRO A 30 3.56 -3.80 1.25
N THR A 31 2.38 -3.24 1.45
CA THR A 31 2.20 -1.96 2.15
C THR A 31 1.21 -2.10 3.29
N LEU A 32 1.66 -1.74 4.50
CA LEU A 32 0.85 -1.62 5.69
C LEU A 32 0.63 -0.14 6.02
N LEU A 33 -0.58 0.36 5.78
CA LEU A 33 -1.03 1.68 6.18
C LEU A 33 -1.62 1.62 7.59
N ILE A 34 -1.14 2.47 8.50
CA ILE A 34 -1.71 2.67 9.83
C ILE A 34 -2.23 4.10 9.89
N SER A 35 -3.54 4.29 9.76
CA SER A 35 -4.09 5.66 9.71
C SER A 35 -5.59 5.71 10.01
N LYS A 36 -6.10 6.92 10.24
CA LYS A 36 -7.54 7.25 10.28
C LYS A 36 -8.16 7.50 8.90
N ALA A 37 -7.45 7.20 7.81
CA ALA A 37 -7.93 7.46 6.47
C ALA A 37 -9.24 6.72 6.18
N GLU A 38 -10.14 7.35 5.42
CA GLU A 38 -11.46 6.80 5.10
C GLU A 38 -11.65 6.49 3.61
N ARG A 39 -12.79 5.82 3.34
CA ARG A 39 -13.15 4.99 2.18
C ARG A 39 -12.79 5.57 0.80
N GLY A 40 -12.80 6.89 0.59
CA GLY A 40 -12.62 7.49 -0.74
C GLY A 40 -11.32 7.05 -1.43
N PHE A 41 -10.18 7.22 -0.75
CA PHE A 41 -8.86 6.81 -1.23
C PHE A 41 -8.67 5.28 -1.13
N LEU A 42 -9.09 4.71 0.00
CA LEU A 42 -8.88 3.29 0.30
C LEU A 42 -9.59 2.36 -0.67
N THR A 43 -10.72 2.78 -1.26
CA THR A 43 -11.50 1.96 -2.19
C THR A 43 -10.64 1.39 -3.32
N TYR A 44 -9.65 2.15 -3.80
CA TYR A 44 -8.79 1.71 -4.91
C TYR A 44 -7.58 0.87 -4.47
N LEU A 45 -7.13 1.04 -3.23
CA LEU A 45 -6.03 0.25 -2.67
C LEU A 45 -6.50 -1.05 -2.04
N SER A 46 -7.70 -1.09 -1.46
CA SER A 46 -8.28 -2.26 -0.81
C SER A 46 -8.47 -3.46 -1.74
N ASP A 47 -8.56 -3.22 -3.06
CA ASP A 47 -8.63 -4.28 -4.06
C ASP A 47 -7.26 -4.93 -4.32
N GLN A 48 -6.17 -4.37 -3.80
CA GLN A 48 -4.82 -4.88 -4.01
C GLN A 48 -4.44 -5.89 -2.92
N SER A 49 -4.07 -7.10 -3.33
CA SER A 49 -3.73 -8.20 -2.41
C SER A 49 -2.52 -7.93 -1.50
N HIS A 50 -1.67 -6.98 -1.88
CA HIS A 50 -0.49 -6.55 -1.15
C HIS A 50 -0.69 -5.27 -0.34
N PHE A 51 -1.93 -4.79 -0.20
CA PHE A 51 -2.28 -3.64 0.63
C PHE A 51 -3.00 -4.08 1.92
N PHE A 52 -2.55 -3.53 3.04
CA PHE A 52 -3.07 -3.78 4.37
C PHE A 52 -3.35 -2.44 5.05
N HIS A 53 -4.53 -2.28 5.65
CA HIS A 53 -4.91 -1.06 6.35
C HIS A 53 -5.33 -1.39 7.79
N TRP A 54 -4.56 -0.89 8.75
CA TRP A 54 -4.98 -0.80 10.15
C TRP A 54 -5.63 0.56 10.37
N LYS A 55 -6.85 0.57 10.90
CA LYS A 55 -7.43 1.80 11.43
C LYS A 55 -6.77 2.11 12.76
N GLU A 56 -6.18 3.29 12.86
CA GLU A 56 -5.46 3.71 14.07
C GLU A 56 -6.35 3.66 15.34
N ASP A 57 -7.64 3.94 15.18
CA ASP A 57 -8.63 3.93 16.27
C ASP A 57 -9.16 2.51 16.61
N ASP A 58 -8.71 1.46 15.91
CA ASP A 58 -9.11 0.09 16.23
C ASP A 58 -8.42 -0.43 17.50
N VAL A 59 -9.17 -1.20 18.29
CA VAL A 59 -8.70 -1.81 19.53
C VAL A 59 -7.58 -2.82 19.22
N PHE A 60 -6.47 -2.72 19.94
CA PHE A 60 -5.37 -3.69 19.89
C PHE A 60 -5.74 -5.00 20.60
N ASP A 61 -6.59 -5.80 19.96
CA ASP A 61 -7.12 -7.07 20.48
C ASP A 61 -6.45 -8.32 19.85
N GLY A 62 -5.28 -8.12 19.24
CA GLY A 62 -4.55 -9.16 18.52
C GLY A 62 -4.90 -9.27 17.03
N ARG A 63 -5.96 -8.60 16.52
CA ARG A 63 -6.20 -8.48 15.08
C ARG A 63 -5.06 -7.78 14.35
N PHE A 64 -4.44 -6.77 14.98
CA PHE A 64 -3.25 -6.11 14.45
C PHE A 64 -2.12 -7.12 14.21
N GLY A 65 -1.84 -7.99 15.18
CA GLY A 65 -0.80 -9.02 15.05
C GLY A 65 -1.07 -9.99 13.91
N LYS A 66 -2.33 -10.41 13.72
CA LYS A 66 -2.73 -11.24 12.58
C LYS A 66 -2.49 -10.54 11.25
N MET A 67 -2.85 -9.26 11.14
CA MET A 67 -2.66 -8.49 9.91
C MET A 67 -1.18 -8.21 9.63
N ALA A 68 -0.40 -7.88 10.66
CA ALA A 68 1.05 -7.70 10.53
C ALA A 68 1.74 -8.99 10.06
N ASN A 69 1.31 -10.16 10.55
CA ASN A 69 1.79 -11.45 10.07
C ASN A 69 1.43 -11.71 8.60
N ALA A 70 0.20 -11.39 8.19
CA ALA A 70 -0.22 -11.52 6.80
C ALA A 70 0.60 -10.58 5.87
N TRP A 71 0.87 -9.35 6.31
CA TRP A 71 1.74 -8.42 5.61
C TRP A 71 3.19 -8.96 5.50
N MET A 72 3.74 -9.50 6.59
CA MET A 72 5.07 -10.13 6.56
C MET A 72 5.15 -11.33 5.60
N GLU A 73 4.10 -12.15 5.55
CA GLU A 73 4.06 -13.26 4.60
C GLU A 73 3.95 -12.77 3.15
N SER A 74 3.21 -11.68 2.91
CA SER A 74 3.18 -11.02 1.61
C SER A 74 4.57 -10.51 1.18
N MET A 75 5.37 -9.94 2.09
CA MET A 75 6.76 -9.56 1.81
C MET A 75 7.63 -10.76 1.41
N ARG A 76 7.53 -11.87 2.17
CA ARG A 76 8.27 -13.10 1.88
C ARG A 76 7.88 -13.70 0.52
N SER A 77 6.58 -13.75 0.24
CA SER A 77 6.06 -14.23 -1.04
C SER A 77 6.53 -13.36 -2.21
N ALA A 78 6.48 -12.03 -2.07
CA ALA A 78 6.95 -11.09 -3.09
C ALA A 78 8.45 -11.24 -3.40
N ARG A 79 9.26 -11.59 -2.38
CA ARG A 79 10.69 -11.87 -2.54
C ARG A 79 10.97 -13.18 -3.29
N LEU A 80 10.12 -14.20 -3.11
CA LEU A 80 10.28 -15.51 -3.72
C LEU A 80 9.69 -15.58 -5.13
N ASN A 81 8.53 -14.94 -5.35
CA ASN A 81 7.71 -15.10 -6.55
C ASN A 81 7.70 -13.83 -7.45
N GLY A 82 8.37 -12.76 -7.02
CA GLY A 82 8.32 -11.46 -7.68
C GLY A 82 7.13 -10.60 -7.21
N ARG A 83 7.21 -9.30 -7.52
CA ARG A 83 6.13 -8.33 -7.23
C ARG A 83 5.16 -8.27 -8.40
N THR A 84 3.89 -8.02 -8.10
CA THR A 84 2.87 -7.73 -9.11
C THR A 84 2.51 -6.24 -9.01
N PRO A 85 3.05 -5.37 -9.88
CA PRO A 85 2.65 -3.97 -9.95
C PRO A 85 1.17 -3.84 -10.30
N VAL A 86 0.53 -2.78 -9.82
CA VAL A 86 -0.88 -2.55 -10.13
C VAL A 86 -1.01 -2.05 -11.58
N VAL A 87 -1.87 -2.72 -12.35
CA VAL A 87 -2.18 -2.40 -13.76
C VAL A 87 -3.11 -1.18 -13.90
N ASP A 88 -3.15 -0.63 -15.13
CA ASP A 88 -3.40 0.78 -15.48
C ASP A 88 -4.60 1.48 -14.81
N ASP A 89 -5.75 0.83 -14.58
CA ASP A 89 -6.96 1.52 -14.10
C ASP A 89 -6.82 2.11 -12.69
N THR A 90 -6.22 1.36 -11.75
CA THR A 90 -5.98 1.86 -10.39
C THR A 90 -4.90 2.95 -10.40
N LYS A 91 -3.87 2.77 -11.23
CA LYS A 91 -2.79 3.74 -11.39
C LYS A 91 -3.32 5.07 -11.94
N MET A 92 -4.20 5.02 -12.94
CA MET A 92 -4.88 6.19 -13.52
C MET A 92 -5.73 6.92 -12.49
N ARG A 93 -6.53 6.20 -11.68
CA ARG A 93 -7.34 6.81 -10.62
C ARG A 93 -6.50 7.45 -9.52
N LEU A 94 -5.37 6.85 -9.15
CA LEU A 94 -4.44 7.45 -8.20
C LEU A 94 -3.77 8.71 -8.78
N ILE A 95 -3.44 8.71 -10.08
CA ILE A 95 -2.94 9.90 -10.77
C ILE A 95 -4.01 11.01 -10.82
N GLU A 96 -5.30 10.69 -10.99
CA GLU A 96 -6.37 11.68 -10.92
C GLU A 96 -6.53 12.28 -9.51
N LEU A 97 -6.36 11.46 -8.48
CA LEU A 97 -6.46 11.90 -7.08
C LEU A 97 -5.24 12.69 -6.60
N PHE A 98 -4.03 12.42 -7.14
CA PHE A 98 -2.76 12.97 -6.63
C PHE A 98 -1.95 13.79 -7.66
N GLY A 99 -2.35 13.81 -8.94
CA GLY A 99 -1.72 14.55 -10.06
C GLY A 99 -0.73 13.73 -10.93
N LYS A 100 -0.39 14.25 -12.13
CA LYS A 100 0.56 13.63 -13.09
C LYS A 100 2.05 13.79 -12.68
N PRO A 101 2.94 12.86 -13.08
CA PRO A 101 4.39 13.01 -12.90
C PRO A 101 4.96 14.05 -13.87
N ILE A 102 6.02 14.76 -13.44
CA ILE A 102 6.86 15.61 -14.30
C ILE A 102 8.09 14.77 -14.67
N ALA A 103 8.41 14.73 -15.97
CA ALA A 103 9.51 13.97 -16.58
C ALA A 103 10.89 14.46 -16.16
#